data_AF-A0A6B2G5Z8-F1
#
_entry.id   AF-A0A6B2G5Z8-F1
#
_cell.length_a   1.000
_cell.length_b   1.000
_cell.length_c   1.000
_cell.angle_alpha   90.00
_cell.angle_beta   90.00
_cell.angle_gamma   90.00
#
_symmetry.space_group_name_H-M   'P 1'
#
loop_
_entity.id
_entity.type
_entity.pdbx_description
1 polymer ?
#
loop_
_entity_poly.entity_id
_entity_poly.type
_entity_poly.pdbx_seq_one_letter_code
_entity_poly.pdbx_strand_id
1 'polypeptide(L)'
;IMDSTIEPIQQPGVIYLSNLPDGIKPLSIRQLLSKHGEIGRIFLKKDSDIDDLSNKKLKPKGRYIEGWVEFVNKKNAKHVSKFLNSSNMGIKKRHKYYDYTWNIRYLPGFEWSGVNHGHGLEPGSYSKRKTHEIMKTKKEVKFYLEKADKDRLLNKIVAQREQKNPGRAQKSSRTIKYTKNKNIIHQHQNNIVPPGILSKLFK
;
A
#
# COMPACT_ATOMS: atom_id res chain seq x y z
N ILE A 1 -38.27 -46.67 13.71
CA ILE A 1 -37.44 -45.60 14.31
C ILE A 1 -36.17 -45.56 13.49
N MET A 2 -36.09 -44.60 12.54
CA MET A 2 -34.90 -44.47 11.70
C MET A 2 -33.82 -43.78 12.53
N ASP A 3 -32.73 -44.48 12.76
CA ASP A 3 -31.53 -43.98 13.41
C ASP A 3 -30.91 -42.91 12.49
N SER A 4 -31.23 -41.65 12.75
CA SER A 4 -30.60 -40.52 12.08
C SER A 4 -29.18 -40.41 12.62
N THR A 5 -28.25 -41.10 11.94
CA THR A 5 -26.83 -41.00 12.19
C THR A 5 -26.45 -39.52 12.15
N ILE A 6 -26.14 -38.95 13.32
CA ILE A 6 -25.75 -37.55 13.44
C ILE A 6 -24.37 -37.43 12.79
N GLU A 7 -24.36 -37.10 11.50
CA GLU A 7 -23.15 -36.74 10.77
C GLU A 7 -22.40 -35.66 11.59
N PRO A 8 -21.11 -35.88 11.90
CA PRO A 8 -20.37 -34.92 12.71
C PRO A 8 -20.37 -33.57 12.01
N ILE A 9 -20.77 -32.52 12.74
CA ILE A 9 -20.88 -31.15 12.24
C ILE A 9 -19.59 -30.79 11.48
N GLN A 10 -19.71 -30.68 10.16
CA GLN A 10 -18.57 -30.41 9.31
C GLN A 10 -18.17 -28.94 9.51
N GLN A 11 -16.98 -28.75 10.07
CA GLN A 11 -16.42 -27.42 10.24
C GLN A 11 -15.70 -27.00 8.96
N PRO A 12 -16.04 -25.84 8.37
CA PRO A 12 -15.34 -25.33 7.21
C PRO A 12 -13.89 -25.00 7.56
N GLY A 13 -13.02 -25.08 6.56
CA GLY A 13 -11.62 -24.70 6.70
C GLY A 13 -11.16 -23.88 5.51
N VAL A 14 -10.43 -22.80 5.77
CA VAL A 14 -9.94 -21.90 4.74
C VAL A 14 -8.46 -22.13 4.49
N ILE A 15 -8.08 -22.15 3.21
CA ILE A 15 -6.69 -22.09 2.77
C ILE A 15 -6.42 -20.73 2.12
N TYR A 16 -5.19 -20.26 2.29
CA TYR A 16 -4.64 -19.08 1.66
C TYR A 16 -3.65 -19.47 0.56
N LEU A 17 -3.79 -18.81 -0.59
CA LEU A 17 -2.94 -18.93 -1.77
C LEU A 17 -2.15 -17.63 -1.90
N SER A 18 -0.83 -17.70 -1.77
CA SER A 18 0.03 -16.50 -1.77
C SER A 18 0.51 -16.10 -3.16
N ASN A 19 0.55 -17.04 -4.10
CA ASN A 19 0.97 -16.80 -5.47
C ASN A 19 0.06 -17.54 -6.43
N LEU A 20 -0.40 -16.82 -7.45
CA LEU A 20 -1.32 -17.31 -8.45
C LEU A 20 -0.76 -17.09 -9.86
N PRO A 21 -0.96 -18.04 -10.79
CA PRO A 21 -0.55 -17.89 -12.18
C PRO A 21 -1.26 -16.73 -12.87
N ASP A 22 -0.60 -16.17 -13.89
CA ASP A 22 -1.18 -15.12 -14.70
C ASP A 22 -2.44 -15.60 -15.44
N GLY A 23 -3.53 -14.83 -15.29
CA GLY A 23 -4.81 -15.15 -15.92
C GLY A 23 -5.50 -16.41 -15.38
N ILE A 24 -5.12 -16.90 -14.19
CA ILE A 24 -5.90 -17.95 -13.52
C ILE A 24 -7.29 -17.43 -13.15
N LYS A 25 -8.33 -18.24 -13.39
CA LYS A 25 -9.70 -17.90 -13.03
C LYS A 25 -10.10 -18.65 -11.75
N PRO A 26 -11.02 -18.11 -10.92
CA PRO A 26 -11.56 -18.82 -9.76
C PRO A 26 -12.09 -20.22 -10.11
N LEU A 27 -12.71 -20.36 -11.29
CA LEU A 27 -13.21 -21.65 -11.78
C LEU A 27 -12.10 -22.68 -12.01
N SER A 28 -10.93 -22.27 -12.51
CA SER A 28 -9.79 -23.17 -12.69
C SER A 28 -9.24 -23.66 -11.36
N ILE A 29 -9.15 -22.77 -10.36
CA ILE A 29 -8.73 -23.14 -8.99
C ILE A 29 -9.72 -24.15 -8.40
N ARG A 30 -11.03 -23.91 -8.56
CA ARG A 30 -12.07 -24.86 -8.17
C ARG A 30 -11.82 -26.22 -8.79
N GLN A 31 -11.70 -26.31 -10.11
CA GLN A 31 -11.49 -27.58 -10.81
C GLN A 31 -10.23 -28.33 -10.35
N LEU A 32 -9.14 -27.62 -10.09
CA LEU A 32 -7.89 -28.22 -9.63
C LEU A 32 -8.02 -28.79 -8.20
N LEU A 33 -8.64 -28.01 -7.30
CA LEU A 33 -8.73 -28.36 -5.88
C LEU A 33 -9.91 -29.28 -5.56
N SER A 34 -10.96 -29.32 -6.40
CA SER A 34 -12.17 -30.14 -6.19
C SER A 34 -11.86 -31.64 -6.13
N LYS A 35 -10.70 -32.07 -6.65
CA LYS A 35 -10.21 -33.45 -6.55
C LYS A 35 -9.86 -33.87 -5.12
N HIS A 36 -9.59 -32.92 -4.24
CA HIS A 36 -9.19 -33.17 -2.85
C HIS A 36 -10.31 -32.93 -1.84
N GLY A 37 -11.47 -32.45 -2.30
CA GLY A 37 -12.63 -32.22 -1.44
C GLY A 37 -13.60 -31.21 -2.02
N GLU A 38 -14.78 -31.14 -1.40
CA GLU A 38 -15.79 -30.16 -1.76
C GLU A 38 -15.36 -28.74 -1.36
N ILE A 39 -15.50 -27.82 -2.32
CA ILE A 39 -15.12 -26.42 -2.19
C ILE A 39 -16.38 -25.58 -2.05
N GLY A 40 -16.45 -24.79 -0.98
CA GLY A 40 -17.47 -23.77 -0.80
C GLY A 40 -17.12 -22.52 -1.58
N ARG A 41 -16.69 -21.48 -0.87
CA ARG A 41 -16.44 -20.15 -1.44
C ARG A 41 -14.99 -19.96 -1.90
N ILE A 42 -14.80 -19.12 -2.92
CA ILE A 42 -13.49 -18.74 -3.45
C ILE A 42 -13.46 -17.22 -3.60
N PHE A 43 -12.43 -16.58 -3.08
CA PHE A 43 -12.18 -15.16 -3.24
C PHE A 43 -10.75 -14.97 -3.72
N LEU A 44 -10.58 -14.21 -4.80
CA LEU A 44 -9.26 -13.87 -5.33
C LEU A 44 -9.10 -12.36 -5.33
N LYS A 45 -8.01 -11.89 -4.73
CA LYS A 45 -7.65 -10.48 -4.69
C LYS A 45 -6.84 -10.14 -5.93
N LYS A 46 -7.33 -9.15 -6.68
CA LYS A 46 -6.60 -8.57 -7.82
C LYS A 46 -5.46 -7.70 -7.31
N ASP A 47 -4.44 -7.57 -8.15
CA ASP A 47 -3.42 -6.55 -7.94
C ASP A 47 -4.04 -5.16 -8.10
N SER A 48 -4.25 -4.46 -6.98
CA SER A 48 -4.75 -3.07 -6.94
C SER A 48 -3.62 -2.05 -7.10
N ASP A 49 -2.36 -2.47 -6.96
CA ASP A 49 -1.23 -1.55 -6.87
C ASP A 49 -0.52 -1.37 -8.24
N ILE A 50 -1.01 -2.03 -9.29
CA ILE A 50 -0.59 -1.79 -10.69
C ILE A 50 -1.50 -0.78 -11.42
N ASP A 51 -2.12 0.15 -10.69
CA ASP A 51 -2.52 1.45 -11.28
C ASP A 51 -1.42 2.53 -11.09
N ASP A 52 -0.27 2.18 -10.49
CA ASP A 52 0.92 3.03 -10.53
C ASP A 52 1.44 3.17 -11.97
N LEU A 53 1.36 4.41 -12.45
CA LEU A 53 1.48 4.83 -13.85
C LEU A 53 2.86 4.55 -14.52
N SER A 54 3.81 3.90 -13.84
CA SER A 54 5.20 3.77 -14.30
C SER A 54 5.49 2.49 -15.11
N ASN A 55 4.72 1.41 -14.97
CA ASN A 55 5.01 0.11 -15.60
C ASN A 55 3.80 -0.54 -16.31
N LYS A 56 2.87 0.28 -16.82
CA LYS A 56 1.62 -0.15 -17.45
C LYS A 56 1.79 -0.98 -18.75
N LYS A 57 3.01 -1.04 -19.31
CA LYS A 57 3.29 -1.72 -20.58
C LYS A 57 3.72 -3.19 -20.47
N LEU A 58 4.15 -3.68 -19.28
CA LEU A 58 4.73 -5.03 -19.16
C LEU A 58 3.88 -6.04 -18.36
N LYS A 59 2.91 -5.62 -17.55
CA LYS A 59 2.11 -6.56 -16.74
C LYS A 59 0.69 -6.73 -17.27
N PRO A 60 0.19 -7.97 -17.43
CA PRO A 60 -1.18 -8.21 -17.87
C PRO A 60 -2.15 -7.64 -16.84
N LYS A 61 -3.00 -6.71 -17.28
CA LYS A 61 -4.03 -6.08 -16.43
C LYS A 61 -4.94 -7.16 -15.83
N GLY A 62 -5.18 -7.08 -14.52
CA GLY A 62 -6.14 -7.95 -13.84
C GLY A 62 -5.60 -9.30 -13.36
N ARG A 63 -4.29 -9.43 -13.13
CA ARG A 63 -3.71 -10.57 -12.41
C ARG A 63 -4.25 -10.63 -10.97
N TYR A 64 -4.52 -11.84 -10.49
CA TYR A 64 -4.76 -12.10 -9.07
C TYR A 64 -3.43 -12.35 -8.36
N ILE A 65 -3.20 -11.67 -7.23
CA ILE A 65 -1.98 -11.87 -6.42
C ILE A 65 -2.24 -12.97 -5.39
N GLU A 66 -3.36 -12.87 -4.69
CA GLU A 66 -3.67 -13.66 -3.51
C GLU A 66 -5.06 -14.29 -3.64
N GLY A 67 -5.29 -15.40 -2.93
CA GLY A 67 -6.58 -16.07 -2.93
C GLY A 67 -6.90 -16.78 -1.61
N TRP A 68 -8.19 -16.90 -1.34
CA TRP A 68 -8.76 -17.63 -0.22
C TRP A 68 -9.75 -18.63 -0.76
N VAL A 69 -9.61 -19.88 -0.33
CA VAL A 69 -10.48 -20.98 -0.75
C VAL A 69 -11.00 -21.66 0.50
N GLU A 70 -12.33 -21.75 0.61
CA GLU A 70 -13.01 -22.47 1.67
C GLU A 70 -13.32 -23.90 1.23
N PHE A 71 -12.89 -24.86 2.03
CA PHE A 71 -13.37 -26.23 1.96
C PHE A 71 -14.50 -26.42 2.95
N VAL A 72 -15.49 -27.22 2.54
CA VAL A 72 -16.61 -27.62 3.41
C VAL A 72 -16.10 -28.35 4.65
N ASN A 73 -15.02 -29.14 4.50
CA ASN A 73 -14.40 -29.87 5.58
C ASN A 73 -12.96 -29.40 5.83
N LYS A 74 -12.67 -28.92 7.05
CA LYS A 74 -11.33 -28.49 7.49
C LYS A 74 -10.26 -29.57 7.39
N LYS A 75 -10.63 -30.86 7.44
CA LYS A 75 -9.67 -31.97 7.24
C LYS A 75 -9.08 -31.93 5.84
N ASN A 76 -9.91 -31.66 4.83
CA ASN A 76 -9.48 -31.55 3.43
C ASN A 76 -8.58 -30.32 3.26
N ALA A 77 -8.94 -29.19 3.85
CA ALA A 77 -8.11 -27.98 3.83
C ALA A 77 -6.70 -28.23 4.43
N LYS A 78 -6.61 -28.90 5.59
CA LYS A 78 -5.34 -29.29 6.21
C LYS A 78 -4.54 -30.25 5.34
N HIS A 79 -5.20 -31.25 4.76
CA HIS A 79 -4.56 -32.23 3.89
C HIS A 79 -3.99 -31.56 2.65
N VAL A 80 -4.79 -30.75 1.95
CA VAL A 80 -4.39 -29.98 0.77
C VAL A 80 -3.21 -29.07 1.08
N SER A 81 -3.24 -28.34 2.19
CA SER A 81 -2.13 -27.46 2.57
C SER A 81 -0.82 -28.23 2.82
N LYS A 82 -0.87 -29.48 3.27
CA LYS A 82 0.34 -30.29 3.48
C LYS A 82 0.79 -30.99 2.20
N PHE A 83 -0.15 -31.48 1.42
CA PHE A 83 0.11 -32.32 0.26
C PHE A 83 0.44 -31.51 -1.00
N LEU A 84 -0.31 -30.44 -1.27
CA LEU A 84 -0.14 -29.63 -2.47
C LEU A 84 0.84 -28.47 -2.27
N ASN A 85 1.19 -28.09 -1.05
CA ASN A 85 2.15 -27.01 -0.87
C ASN A 85 3.52 -27.39 -1.44
N SER A 86 4.12 -26.49 -2.22
CA SER A 86 5.37 -26.69 -2.96
C SER A 86 5.33 -27.73 -4.08
N SER A 87 4.15 -28.22 -4.50
CA SER A 87 4.01 -29.10 -5.66
C SER A 87 3.56 -28.36 -6.92
N ASN A 88 3.85 -28.91 -8.10
CA ASN A 88 3.43 -28.33 -9.37
C ASN A 88 1.90 -28.33 -9.51
N MET A 89 1.33 -27.26 -10.07
CA MET A 89 -0.12 -27.17 -10.28
C MET A 89 -0.61 -28.07 -11.42
N GLY A 90 0.25 -28.36 -12.40
CA GLY A 90 -0.04 -29.23 -13.52
C GLY A 90 0.64 -30.58 -13.41
N ILE A 91 -0.11 -31.66 -13.68
CA ILE A 91 0.45 -33.03 -13.72
C ILE A 91 1.18 -33.29 -15.05
N LYS A 92 0.68 -32.74 -16.16
CA LYS A 92 1.20 -32.98 -17.51
C LYS A 92 1.95 -31.75 -18.03
N LYS A 93 3.06 -31.95 -18.76
CA LYS A 93 3.84 -30.85 -19.39
C LYS A 93 3.02 -29.92 -20.30
N ARG A 94 1.97 -30.44 -20.95
CA ARG A 94 1.07 -29.64 -21.81
C ARG A 94 0.04 -28.82 -21.03
N HIS A 95 -0.02 -28.95 -19.71
CA HIS A 95 -1.00 -28.23 -18.90
C HIS A 95 -0.59 -26.76 -18.75
N LYS A 96 -1.55 -25.84 -18.86
CA LYS A 96 -1.31 -24.39 -18.81
C LYS A 96 -0.53 -23.92 -17.58
N TYR A 97 -0.72 -24.60 -16.45
CA TYR A 97 -0.10 -24.23 -15.16
C TYR A 97 1.05 -25.18 -14.76
N TYR A 98 1.68 -25.88 -15.70
CA TYR A 98 2.70 -26.90 -15.39
C TYR A 98 3.93 -26.33 -14.67
N ASP A 99 4.42 -25.18 -15.12
CA ASP A 99 5.62 -24.53 -14.57
C ASP A 99 5.35 -23.78 -13.26
N TYR A 100 4.09 -23.69 -12.84
CA TYR A 100 3.71 -23.00 -11.63
C TYR A 100 3.63 -23.96 -10.44
N THR A 101 4.10 -23.48 -9.29
CA THR A 101 4.09 -24.22 -8.03
C THR A 101 3.02 -23.66 -7.09
N TRP A 102 2.29 -24.56 -6.44
CA TRP A 102 1.35 -24.23 -5.37
C TRP A 102 2.07 -23.66 -4.15
N ASN A 103 1.61 -22.51 -3.66
CA ASN A 103 2.01 -21.96 -2.37
C ASN A 103 0.76 -21.78 -1.52
N ILE A 104 0.52 -22.75 -0.64
CA ILE A 104 -0.74 -22.93 0.07
C ILE A 104 -0.48 -22.97 1.58
N ARG A 105 -1.27 -22.21 2.34
CA ARG A 105 -1.25 -22.26 3.81
C ARG A 105 -2.65 -22.47 4.35
N TYR A 106 -2.83 -23.44 5.23
CA TYR A 106 -4.06 -23.59 6.02
C TYR A 106 -4.15 -22.50 7.08
N LEU A 107 -5.32 -21.90 7.25
CA LEU A 107 -5.59 -20.88 8.25
C LEU A 107 -6.42 -21.47 9.41
N PRO A 108 -5.79 -21.81 10.56
CA PRO A 108 -6.50 -22.38 11.70
C PRO A 108 -7.44 -21.35 12.35
N GLY A 109 -8.69 -21.74 12.59
CA GLY A 109 -9.68 -20.88 13.28
C GLY A 109 -10.14 -19.67 12.46
N PHE A 110 -9.73 -19.56 11.19
CA PHE A 110 -10.09 -18.45 10.34
C PHE A 110 -11.50 -18.63 9.77
N GLU A 111 -12.37 -17.65 10.01
CA GLU A 111 -13.72 -17.60 9.48
C GLU A 111 -13.77 -16.88 8.13
N TRP A 112 -14.60 -17.36 7.20
CA TRP A 112 -14.74 -16.75 5.87
C TRP A 112 -15.13 -15.26 5.90
N SER A 113 -15.92 -14.84 6.89
CA SER A 113 -16.27 -13.43 7.08
C SER A 113 -15.03 -12.53 7.17
N GLY A 114 -13.93 -13.04 7.74
CA GLY A 114 -12.64 -12.35 7.86
C GLY A 114 -11.94 -12.06 6.54
N VAL A 115 -12.24 -12.80 5.46
CA VAL A 115 -11.65 -12.57 4.11
C VAL A 115 -11.94 -11.15 3.62
N ASN A 116 -13.12 -10.61 3.94
CA ASN A 116 -13.50 -9.26 3.53
C ASN A 116 -12.98 -8.18 4.49
N HIS A 117 -12.90 -8.48 5.79
CA HIS A 117 -12.54 -7.50 6.83
C HIS A 117 -11.08 -7.03 6.75
N GLY A 118 -10.15 -7.93 6.41
CA GLY A 118 -8.71 -7.61 6.30
C GLY A 118 -8.30 -6.86 5.02
N HIS A 119 -9.22 -6.70 4.05
CA HIS A 119 -8.93 -6.06 2.76
C HIS A 119 -9.78 -4.82 2.45
N GLY A 120 -10.96 -4.69 3.08
CA GLY A 120 -11.80 -3.50 2.97
C GLY A 120 -11.43 -2.37 3.94
N LEU A 121 -10.74 -2.68 5.04
CA LEU A 121 -10.34 -1.71 6.07
C LEU A 121 -8.80 -1.61 6.11
N GLU A 122 -8.31 -0.49 5.60
CA GLU A 122 -6.92 0.00 5.67
C GLU A 122 -5.89 -0.29 4.56
N PRO A 123 -6.18 0.01 3.28
CA PRO A 123 -5.22 0.74 2.44
C PRO A 123 -5.13 2.22 2.87
N GLY A 124 -6.19 2.68 3.55
CA GLY A 124 -6.38 4.05 3.99
C GLY A 124 -5.28 4.53 4.91
N SER A 125 -4.93 3.85 6.00
CA SER A 125 -4.16 4.54 7.05
C SER A 125 -2.69 4.72 6.72
N TYR A 126 -2.05 3.78 6.04
CA TYR A 126 -0.66 3.94 5.59
C TYR A 126 -0.57 4.92 4.40
N SER A 127 -1.45 4.80 3.40
CA SER A 127 -1.51 5.74 2.27
C SER A 127 -1.94 7.15 2.70
N LYS A 128 -2.89 7.27 3.63
CA LYS A 128 -3.28 8.53 4.26
C LYS A 128 -2.12 9.10 5.03
N ARG A 129 -1.41 8.34 5.89
CA ARG A 129 -0.22 8.86 6.61
C ARG A 129 0.81 9.43 5.64
N LYS A 130 1.19 8.69 4.59
CA LYS A 130 2.09 9.21 3.54
C LYS A 130 1.56 10.46 2.84
N THR A 131 0.28 10.47 2.47
CA THR A 131 -0.35 11.62 1.81
C THR A 131 -0.39 12.83 2.74
N HIS A 132 -0.69 12.63 4.02
CA HIS A 132 -0.69 13.68 5.04
C HIS A 132 0.72 14.23 5.26
N GLU A 133 1.75 13.37 5.30
CA GLU A 133 3.15 13.79 5.35
C GLU A 133 3.53 14.63 4.13
N ILE A 134 3.19 14.18 2.92
CA ILE A 134 3.43 14.92 1.67
C ILE A 134 2.69 16.27 1.68
N MET A 135 1.44 16.30 2.12
CA MET A 135 0.65 17.53 2.21
C MET A 135 1.23 18.51 3.22
N LYS A 136 1.71 18.01 4.36
CA LYS A 136 2.41 18.82 5.38
C LYS A 136 3.67 19.45 4.79
N THR A 137 4.52 18.66 4.13
CA THR A 137 5.73 19.16 3.47
C THR A 137 5.41 20.19 2.38
N LYS A 138 4.40 19.95 1.53
CA LYS A 138 3.98 20.91 0.49
C LYS A 138 3.50 22.24 1.09
N LYS A 139 2.75 22.18 2.20
CA LYS A 139 2.27 23.37 2.90
C LYS A 139 3.43 24.18 3.50
N GLU A 140 4.41 23.51 4.09
CA GLU A 140 5.62 24.14 4.62
C GLU A 140 6.42 24.81 3.49
N VAL A 141 6.68 24.11 2.38
CA VAL A 141 7.38 24.66 1.22
C VAL A 141 6.67 25.90 0.66
N LYS A 142 5.34 25.83 0.49
CA LYS A 142 4.55 26.96 0.00
C LYS A 142 4.66 28.17 0.94
N PHE A 143 4.57 27.96 2.25
CA PHE A 143 4.71 29.02 3.24
C PHE A 143 6.08 29.72 3.15
N TYR A 144 7.17 28.96 2.95
CA TYR A 144 8.51 29.54 2.81
C TYR A 144 8.70 30.32 1.50
N LEU A 145 8.11 29.85 0.40
CA LEU A 145 8.15 30.58 -0.88
C LEU A 145 7.41 31.92 -0.79
N GLU A 146 6.19 31.92 -0.23
CA GLU A 146 5.41 33.14 -0.04
C GLU A 146 6.13 34.15 0.88
N LYS A 147 6.83 33.66 1.91
CA LYS A 147 7.63 34.50 2.79
C LYS A 147 8.83 35.10 2.06
N ALA A 148 9.56 34.30 1.28
CA ALA A 148 10.70 34.77 0.51
C ALA A 148 10.30 35.84 -0.54
N ASP A 149 9.16 35.67 -1.20
CA ASP A 149 8.66 36.64 -2.17
C ASP A 149 8.16 37.93 -1.50
N LYS A 150 7.52 37.83 -0.33
CA LYS A 150 7.19 39.00 0.50
C LYS A 150 8.44 39.75 0.95
N ASP A 151 9.48 39.04 1.40
CA ASP A 151 10.75 39.65 1.81
C ASP A 151 11.44 40.35 0.62
N ARG A 152 11.45 39.73 -0.57
CA ARG A 152 11.96 40.37 -1.80
C ARG A 152 11.20 41.64 -2.16
N LEU A 153 9.87 41.61 -2.07
CA LEU A 153 9.03 42.77 -2.36
C LEU A 153 9.28 43.90 -1.35
N LEU A 154 9.35 43.58 -0.05
CA LEU A 154 9.65 44.54 1.01
C LEU A 154 11.02 45.16 0.81
N ASN A 155 12.04 44.37 0.48
CA ASN A 155 13.39 44.87 0.19
C ASN A 155 13.41 45.81 -1.01
N LYS A 156 12.66 45.51 -2.08
CA LYS A 156 12.50 46.42 -3.23
C LYS A 156 11.82 47.73 -2.84
N ILE A 157 10.77 47.68 -2.01
CA ILE A 157 10.07 48.87 -1.53
C ILE A 157 10.98 49.73 -0.64
N VAL A 158 11.75 49.10 0.26
CA VAL A 158 12.73 49.78 1.10
C VAL A 158 13.80 50.47 0.24
N ALA A 159 14.41 49.74 -0.71
CA ALA A 159 15.42 50.28 -1.61
C ALA A 159 14.89 51.47 -2.45
N GLN A 160 13.65 51.41 -2.95
CA GLN A 160 13.02 52.53 -3.67
C GLN A 160 12.74 53.74 -2.78
N ARG A 161 12.36 53.52 -1.51
CA ARG A 161 12.11 54.58 -0.54
C ARG A 161 13.40 55.27 -0.11
N GLU A 162 14.49 54.51 0.02
CA GLU A 162 15.82 55.02 0.33
C GLU A 162 16.38 55.88 -0.81
N GLN A 163 16.14 55.50 -2.07
CA GLN A 163 16.54 56.30 -3.25
C GLN A 163 15.75 57.60 -3.40
N LYS A 164 14.46 57.63 -3.02
CA LYS A 164 13.60 58.83 -3.16
C LYS A 164 13.73 59.84 -2.02
N ASN A 165 14.28 59.45 -0.86
CA ASN A 165 14.43 60.35 0.30
C ASN A 165 15.56 59.88 1.25
N PRO A 166 16.84 60.24 0.98
CA PRO A 166 17.97 59.77 1.78
C PRO A 166 17.98 60.28 3.24
N GLY A 167 17.23 61.35 3.56
CA GLY A 167 17.21 61.99 4.87
C GLY A 167 16.20 61.46 5.90
N ARG A 168 15.29 60.53 5.55
CA ARG A 168 14.21 60.05 6.46
C ARG A 168 14.42 58.62 6.98
N ALA A 169 15.47 57.93 6.53
CA ALA A 169 15.73 56.52 6.81
C ALA A 169 16.06 56.20 8.29
N GLN A 170 16.52 57.16 9.08
CA GLN A 170 16.92 56.92 10.48
C GLN A 170 15.75 56.73 11.47
N LYS A 171 14.49 57.06 11.13
CA LYS A 171 13.35 56.91 12.05
C LYS A 171 12.52 55.64 11.84
N SER A 172 12.68 54.91 10.73
CA SER A 172 11.93 53.67 10.46
C SER A 172 12.68 52.38 10.83
N SER A 173 14.00 52.45 10.97
CA SER A 173 14.87 51.33 11.37
C SER A 173 14.75 50.94 12.86
N ARG A 174 14.00 51.71 13.66
CA ARG A 174 13.66 51.37 15.05
C ARG A 174 12.43 50.46 15.20
N THR A 175 11.55 50.36 14.20
CA THR A 175 10.28 49.63 14.34
C THR A 175 10.28 48.26 13.67
N ILE A 176 11.23 47.96 12.79
CA ILE A 176 11.44 46.60 12.24
C ILE A 176 12.52 45.87 13.06
N LYS A 177 12.36 45.85 14.38
CA LYS A 177 13.21 45.09 15.31
C LYS A 177 12.43 44.18 16.24
N TYR A 178 11.21 43.75 15.90
CA TYR A 178 10.48 42.71 16.63
C TYR A 178 9.62 41.98 15.59
N THR A 179 9.88 40.73 15.21
CA THR A 179 10.09 39.56 16.06
C THR A 179 11.15 38.63 15.44
N LYS A 180 12.42 38.91 15.73
CA LYS A 180 13.48 37.91 15.67
C LYS A 180 13.30 37.01 16.90
N ASN A 181 12.32 36.11 16.87
CA ASN A 181 12.10 35.19 17.98
C ASN A 181 13.24 34.17 18.00
N LYS A 182 14.23 34.42 18.87
CA LYS A 182 15.47 33.65 19.03
C LYS A 182 15.27 32.28 19.69
N ASN A 183 14.04 31.77 19.79
CA ASN A 183 13.75 30.47 20.42
C ASN A 183 13.37 29.32 19.44
N ILE A 184 13.59 29.46 18.12
CA ILE A 184 13.32 28.36 17.17
C ILE A 184 14.57 27.93 16.36
N ILE A 185 15.64 28.75 16.34
CA ILE A 185 16.85 28.44 15.55
C ILE A 185 17.77 27.43 16.26
N HIS A 186 17.58 27.13 17.55
CA HIS A 186 18.39 26.15 18.29
C HIS A 186 17.77 24.75 18.47
N GLN A 187 16.71 24.38 17.75
CA GLN A 187 16.21 22.99 17.80
C GLN A 187 15.97 22.30 16.45
N HIS A 188 16.22 22.95 15.31
CA HIS A 188 16.09 22.28 14.00
C HIS A 188 17.23 22.64 13.02
N GLN A 189 18.47 22.72 13.51
CA GLN A 189 19.66 22.62 12.66
C GLN A 189 20.07 21.16 12.37
N ASN A 190 19.30 20.18 12.84
CA ASN A 190 19.42 18.78 12.45
C ASN A 190 18.10 18.35 11.80
N ASN A 191 18.16 17.79 10.59
CA ASN A 191 17.07 17.19 9.80
C ASN A 191 16.28 18.09 8.84
N ILE A 192 16.94 19.08 8.22
CA ILE A 192 16.49 19.56 6.91
C ILE A 192 17.37 18.88 5.87
N VAL A 193 16.80 17.85 5.25
CA VAL A 193 17.34 16.97 4.20
C VAL A 193 18.41 15.95 4.65
N PRO A 194 18.16 14.62 4.59
CA PRO A 194 19.25 13.66 4.61
C PRO A 194 20.18 13.94 3.41
N PRO A 195 21.51 13.97 3.59
CA PRO A 195 22.46 14.26 2.52
C PRO A 195 22.40 13.15 1.47
N GLY A 196 21.67 13.36 0.37
CA GLY A 196 21.57 12.36 -0.70
C GLY A 196 20.50 12.57 -1.78
N ILE A 197 19.60 13.55 -1.67
CA ILE A 197 18.51 13.71 -2.65
C ILE A 197 18.86 14.74 -3.75
N LEU A 198 19.73 15.71 -3.49
CA LEU A 198 20.10 16.72 -4.50
C LEU A 198 21.13 16.23 -5.53
N SER A 199 21.88 15.15 -5.25
CA SER A 199 22.85 14.58 -6.21
C SER A 199 22.23 13.64 -7.24
N LYS A 200 20.93 13.33 -7.14
CA LYS A 200 20.19 12.45 -8.06
C LYS A 200 19.20 13.19 -8.97
N LEU A 201 19.04 14.50 -8.81
CA LEU A 201 18.14 15.33 -9.64
C LEU A 201 18.88 16.12 -10.74
N PHE A 202 20.21 16.04 -10.81
CA PHE A 202 21.06 16.70 -11.81
C PHE A 202 22.17 15.78 -12.35
N LYS A 203 21.83 14.52 -12.66
CA LYS A 203 22.63 13.66 -13.54
C LYS A 203 21.73 13.03 -14.59
#